data_AF-A0A961ML85-F1
#
_entry.id   AF-A0A961ML85-F1
#
_cell.length_a   1.000
_cell.length_b   1.000
_cell.length_c   1.000
_cell.angle_alpha   90.00
_cell.angle_beta   90.00
_cell.angle_gamma   90.00
#
_symmetry.space_group_name_H-M   'P 1'
#
loop_
_entity.id
_entity.type
_entity.pdbx_description
1 polymer ?
#
loop_
_entity_poly.entity_id
_entity_poly.type
_entity_poly.pdbx_seq_one_letter_code
_entity_poly.pdbx_strand_id
1 'polypeptide(L)'
;IQLRLRPGNPLSETELARQLKVSRQPVREAFIKLAEAGLVEVRPQRGTYVLLISRRDVDNARFIREAIEVAFVRKAAAEASDALV
;
A
#
# COMPACT_ATOMS: atom_id res chain seq x y z
N ILE A 1 11.06 -0.55 0.76
CA ILE A 1 10.31 0.39 -0.10
C ILE A 1 11.25 1.53 -0.47
N GLN A 2 11.61 1.70 -1.75
CA GLN A 2 12.38 2.86 -2.21
C GLN A 2 11.39 3.95 -2.65
N LEU A 3 11.38 5.12 -2.01
CA LEU A 3 10.47 6.24 -2.31
C LEU A 3 10.91 7.01 -3.58
N ARG A 4 11.07 6.30 -4.70
CA ARG A 4 11.43 6.91 -6.00
C ARG A 4 10.30 7.78 -6.56
N LEU A 5 9.05 7.41 -6.26
CA LEU A 5 7.85 8.21 -6.52
C LEU A 5 7.37 8.74 -5.17
N ARG A 6 7.37 10.05 -5.01
CA ARG A 6 6.97 10.69 -3.75
C ARG A 6 5.43 10.78 -3.66
N PRO A 7 4.85 10.72 -2.45
CA PRO A 7 3.46 11.06 -2.25
C PRO A 7 3.09 12.40 -2.92
N GLY A 8 1.96 12.43 -3.61
CA GLY A 8 1.49 13.56 -4.40
C GLY A 8 2.10 13.72 -5.79
N ASN A 9 3.08 12.89 -6.19
CA ASN A 9 3.60 12.95 -7.56
C ASN A 9 2.54 12.57 -8.60
N PRO A 10 2.41 13.34 -9.71
CA PRO A 10 1.56 12.95 -10.81
C PRO A 10 2.15 11.75 -11.56
N LEU A 11 1.29 10.85 -12.00
CA LEU A 11 1.64 9.67 -12.78
C LEU A 11 0.96 9.74 -14.15
N SER A 12 1.76 9.62 -15.20
CA SER A 12 1.28 9.59 -16.58
C SER A 12 1.31 8.16 -17.10
N GLU A 13 0.16 7.66 -17.55
CA GLU A 13 0.04 6.34 -18.19
C GLU A 13 0.98 6.21 -19.38
N THR A 14 1.01 7.24 -20.24
CA THR A 14 1.81 7.25 -21.47
C THR A 14 3.30 7.23 -21.15
N GLU A 15 3.73 8.03 -20.17
CA GLU A 15 5.14 8.10 -19.79
C GLU A 15 5.62 6.79 -19.16
N LEU A 16 4.83 6.20 -18.27
CA LEU A 16 5.17 4.93 -17.65
C LEU A 16 5.14 3.78 -18.67
N ALA A 17 4.16 3.76 -19.58
CA ALA A 17 4.10 2.78 -20.67
C ALA A 17 5.36 2.84 -21.53
N ARG A 18 5.82 4.05 -21.87
CA ARG A 18 7.06 4.29 -22.61
C ARG A 18 8.30 3.82 -21.86
N GLN A 19 8.44 4.19 -20.58
CA GLN A 19 9.58 3.81 -19.74
C GLN A 19 9.67 2.29 -19.54
N LEU A 20 8.51 1.65 -19.36
CA LEU A 20 8.40 0.21 -19.12
C LEU A 20 8.32 -0.62 -20.42
N LYS A 21 8.29 0.03 -21.60
CA LYS A 21 8.18 -0.61 -22.92
C LYS A 21 6.96 -1.53 -23.04
N VAL A 22 5.82 -1.08 -22.52
CA VAL A 22 4.53 -1.78 -22.59
C VAL A 22 3.47 -0.89 -23.22
N SER A 23 2.31 -1.44 -23.56
CA SER A 23 1.17 -0.64 -24.02
C SER A 23 0.51 0.11 -22.84
N ARG A 24 -0.40 1.05 -23.15
CA ARG A 24 -1.08 1.85 -22.12
C ARG A 24 -2.10 1.04 -21.29
N GLN A 25 -2.70 0.01 -21.88
CA GLN A 25 -3.70 -0.86 -21.25
C GLN A 25 -3.22 -1.47 -19.91
N PRO A 26 -2.06 -2.18 -19.84
CA PRO A 26 -1.58 -2.77 -18.59
C PRO A 26 -1.20 -1.72 -17.54
N VAL A 27 -0.75 -0.52 -17.95
CA VAL A 27 -0.48 0.57 -16.99
C VAL A 27 -1.78 1.07 -16.35
N ARG A 28 -2.84 1.19 -17.15
CA ARG A 28 -4.16 1.56 -16.65
C ARG A 28 -4.74 0.51 -15.68
N GLU A 29 -4.62 -0.76 -16.02
CA GLU A 29 -5.01 -1.86 -15.11
C GLU A 29 -4.20 -1.85 -13.81
N ALA A 30 -2.89 -1.59 -13.90
CA ALA A 30 -2.04 -1.45 -12.72
C ALA A 30 -2.48 -0.25 -11.85
N PHE A 31 -2.85 0.88 -12.43
CA PHE A 31 -3.38 2.02 -11.67
C PHE A 31 -4.69 1.70 -10.95
N ILE A 32 -5.57 0.92 -11.55
CA ILE A 32 -6.80 0.46 -10.89
C ILE A 32 -6.45 -0.37 -9.66
N LYS A 33 -5.59 -1.39 -9.82
CA LYS A 33 -5.15 -2.26 -8.70
C LYS A 33 -4.41 -1.48 -7.60
N LEU A 34 -3.58 -0.51 -7.98
CA LEU A 34 -2.87 0.34 -7.03
C LEU A 34 -3.81 1.30 -6.30
N ALA A 35 -4.88 1.75 -6.94
CA ALA A 35 -5.90 2.58 -6.30
C ALA A 35 -6.72 1.77 -5.30
N GLU A 36 -7.10 0.54 -5.64
CA GLU A 36 -7.73 -0.41 -4.72
C GLU A 36 -6.84 -0.71 -3.51
N ALA A 37 -5.53 -0.80 -3.71
CA ALA A 37 -4.55 -0.96 -2.64
C ALA A 37 -4.23 0.33 -1.85
N GLY A 38 -4.83 1.47 -2.20
CA GLY A 38 -4.60 2.74 -1.52
C GLY A 38 -3.21 3.36 -1.75
N LEU A 39 -2.56 3.05 -2.89
CA LEU A 39 -1.22 3.55 -3.23
C LEU A 39 -1.25 4.73 -4.21
N VAL A 40 -2.29 4.81 -5.02
CA VAL A 40 -2.52 5.92 -5.95
C VAL A 40 -3.97 6.40 -5.88
N GLU A 41 -4.21 7.63 -6.31
CA GLU A 41 -5.54 8.21 -6.45
C GLU A 41 -5.78 8.55 -7.93
N VAL A 42 -6.79 7.92 -8.54
CA VAL A 42 -7.21 8.24 -9.92
C VAL A 42 -8.31 9.29 -9.85
N ARG A 43 -8.00 10.52 -10.25
CA ARG A 43 -8.95 11.64 -10.26
C ARG A 43 -9.52 11.83 -11.66
N PRO A 44 -10.85 11.70 -11.87
CA PRO A 44 -11.48 11.91 -13.17
C PRO A 44 -11.06 13.26 -13.77
N GLN A 45 -10.60 13.24 -15.02
CA GLN A 45 -10.15 14.42 -15.78
C GLN A 45 -8.95 15.20 -15.19
N ARG A 46 -8.41 14.80 -14.03
CA ARG A 46 -7.28 15.47 -13.36
C ARG A 46 -6.02 14.62 -13.32
N GLY A 47 -6.11 13.33 -13.67
CA GLY A 47 -4.99 12.40 -13.76
C GLY A 47 -4.84 11.52 -12.52
N THR A 48 -3.74 10.77 -12.47
CA THR A 48 -3.43 9.82 -11.38
C THR A 48 -2.29 10.36 -10.54
N TYR A 49 -2.36 10.21 -9.22
CA TYR A 49 -1.36 10.73 -8.28
C TYR A 49 -0.96 9.65 -7.28
N VAL A 50 0.29 9.66 -6.82
CA VAL A 50 0.69 8.85 -5.66
C VAL A 50 -0.08 9.36 -4.43
N LEU A 51 -0.73 8.46 -3.70
CA LEU A 51 -1.56 8.85 -2.55
C LEU A 51 -0.70 9.48 -1.44
N LEU A 52 -1.26 10.47 -0.74
CA LEU A 52 -0.65 11.02 0.47
C LEU A 52 -0.75 10.03 1.63
N ILE A 53 0.25 10.05 2.51
CA ILE A 53 0.23 9.23 3.72
C ILE A 53 -0.65 9.93 4.76
N SER A 54 -1.76 9.29 5.09
CA SER A 54 -2.68 9.75 6.13
C SER A 54 -2.18 9.33 7.51
N ARG A 55 -1.83 10.32 8.35
CA ARG A 55 -1.42 10.04 9.73
C ARG A 55 -2.52 9.35 10.53
N ARG A 56 -3.77 9.75 10.32
CA ARG A 56 -4.94 9.12 10.93
C ARG A 56 -5.03 7.63 10.60
N ASP A 57 -4.84 7.27 9.34
CA ASP A 57 -4.95 5.87 8.91
C ASP A 57 -3.79 5.04 9.44
N VAL A 58 -2.58 5.63 9.52
CA VAL A 58 -1.43 5.00 10.17
C VAL A 58 -1.72 4.71 11.65
N ASP A 59 -2.27 5.67 12.38
CA ASP A 59 -2.57 5.50 13.80
C ASP A 59 -3.69 4.46 14.02
N ASN A 60 -4.73 4.47 13.17
CA ASN A 60 -5.79 3.44 13.20
C ASN A 60 -5.25 2.04 12.90
N ALA A 61 -4.42 1.91 11.86
CA ALA A 61 -3.81 0.62 11.51
C ALA A 61 -2.90 0.10 12.63
N ARG A 62 -2.13 0.99 13.27
CA ARG A 62 -1.32 0.64 14.45
C ARG A 62 -2.21 0.10 15.57
N PHE A 63 -3.28 0.82 15.93
CA PHE A 63 -4.18 0.41 17.01
C PHE A 63 -4.77 -0.99 16.78
N ILE A 64 -5.27 -1.27 15.58
CA ILE A 64 -5.84 -2.58 15.23
C ILE A 64 -4.77 -3.67 15.31
N ARG A 65 -3.59 -3.42 14.71
CA ARG A 65 -2.49 -4.39 14.73
C ARG A 65 -2.02 -4.68 16.15
N GLU A 66 -1.85 -3.67 16.99
CA GLU A 66 -1.42 -3.83 18.38
C GLU A 66 -2.41 -4.70 19.16
N ALA A 67 -3.72 -4.42 19.06
CA ALA A 67 -4.75 -5.20 19.73
C ALA A 67 -4.71 -6.68 19.34
N ILE A 68 -4.51 -6.96 18.06
CA ILE A 68 -4.44 -8.33 17.52
C ILE A 68 -3.13 -9.00 17.91
N GLU A 69 -2.00 -8.39 17.59
CA GLU A 69 -0.66 -8.96 17.78
C GLU A 69 -0.39 -9.25 19.26
N VAL A 70 -0.74 -8.34 20.18
CA VAL A 70 -0.59 -8.57 21.63
C VAL A 70 -1.44 -9.73 22.12
N ALA A 71 -2.68 -9.84 21.64
CA ALA A 71 -3.57 -10.95 22.01
C ALA A 71 -3.02 -12.30 21.51
N PHE A 72 -2.53 -12.36 20.26
CA PHE A 72 -1.91 -13.56 19.70
C PHE A 72 -0.65 -13.97 20.45
N VAL A 73 0.27 -13.03 20.72
CA VAL A 73 1.51 -13.33 21.45
C VAL A 73 1.19 -13.81 22.86
N ARG A 74 0.24 -13.19 23.58
CA ARG A 74 -0.16 -13.63 24.91
C ARG A 74 -0.70 -15.06 24.89
N LYS A 75 -1.55 -15.39 23.92
CA LYS A 75 -2.09 -16.74 23.76
C LYS A 75 -0.98 -17.75 23.45
N ALA A 76 -0.14 -17.45 22.46
CA ALA A 76 0.97 -18.31 22.06
C ALA A 76 1.95 -18.57 23.21
N ALA A 77 2.26 -17.55 24.01
CA ALA A 77 3.13 -17.68 25.18
C ALA A 77 2.50 -18.56 26.29
N ALA A 78 1.18 -18.49 26.47
CA ALA A 78 0.48 -19.34 27.44
C ALA A 78 0.37 -20.81 26.99
N GLU A 79 0.34 -21.05 25.67
CA GLU A 79 0.26 -22.38 25.06
C GLU A 79 1.64 -22.97 24.70
N ALA A 80 2.72 -22.21 24.90
CA ALA A 80 4.07 -22.66 24.61
C ALA A 80 4.46 -23.81 25.55
N SER A 81 4.57 -25.03 25.01
CA SER A 81 5.21 -26.16 25.70
C SER A 81 6.71 -26.14 25.46
N ASP A 82 7.50 -26.68 26.40
CA ASP A 82 8.98 -26.77 26.38
C ASP A 82 9.58 -27.41 25.12
N ALA A 83 8.79 -28.01 24.22
CA ALA A 83 9.27 -28.61 22.98
C ALA A 83 9.81 -27.62 21.92
N LEU A 84 9.81 -26.31 22.21
CA LEU A 84 10.29 -25.24 21.31
C LEU A 84 11.62 -24.58 21.75
N VAL A 85 12.31 -25.14 22.76
CA VAL A 85 13.69 -24.77 23.13
C VAL A 85 14.62 -25.94 22.85
#